data_AF-A0A2E7JVC4-F1
#
_entry.id   AF-A0A2E7JVC4-F1
#
_cell.length_a   1.000
_cell.length_b   1.000
_cell.length_c   1.000
_cell.angle_alpha   90.00
_cell.angle_beta   90.00
_cell.angle_gamma   90.00
#
_symmetry.space_group_name_H-M   'P 1'
#
loop_
_entity.id
_entity.type
_entity.pdbx_description
1 polymer ?
#
loop_
_entity_poly.entity_id
_entity_poly.type
_entity_poly.pdbx_seq_one_letter_code
_entity_poly.pdbx_strand_id
1 'polypeptide(L)'
;MKSALELAMEKANEVVGGEAGIKLSDEQKAAIDEVRKTYEAKWAEQEIALKAELEKAAGADPQALAEAQAQVQAQMNKVRDQLFAERDAKLEAIRSQ
;
A
#
# COMPACT_ATOMS: atom_id res chain seq x y z
N MET A 1 24.46 28.51 -21.93
CA MET A 1 24.16 28.17 -20.53
C MET A 1 22.73 27.68 -20.49
N LYS A 2 22.49 26.46 -19.99
CA LYS A 2 21.12 25.96 -19.79
C LYS A 2 20.44 26.78 -18.69
N SER A 3 19.16 27.10 -18.85
CA SER A 3 18.40 27.86 -17.86
C SER A 3 18.13 27.02 -16.60
N ALA A 4 17.92 27.66 -15.45
CA ALA A 4 17.59 26.97 -14.20
C ALA A 4 16.30 26.13 -14.33
N LEU A 5 15.38 26.54 -15.20
CA LEU A 5 14.16 25.82 -15.51
C LEU A 5 14.43 24.54 -16.30
N GLU A 6 15.29 24.60 -17.32
CA GLU A 6 15.71 23.41 -18.08
C GLU A 6 16.46 22.42 -17.20
N LEU A 7 17.31 22.89 -16.27
CA LEU A 7 18.01 22.00 -15.34
C LEU A 7 17.03 21.33 -14.35
N ALA A 8 16.02 22.06 -13.89
CA ALA A 8 14.97 21.51 -13.02
C ALA A 8 14.10 20.49 -13.77
N MET A 9 13.76 20.76 -15.04
CA MET A 9 13.05 19.84 -15.92
C MET A 9 13.87 18.58 -16.22
N GLU A 10 15.16 18.72 -16.52
CA GLU A 10 16.09 17.62 -16.78
C GLU A 10 16.22 16.71 -15.55
N LYS A 11 16.39 17.29 -14.34
CA LYS A 11 16.39 16.52 -13.09
C LYS A 11 15.06 15.87 -12.78
N ALA A 12 13.94 16.56 -13.02
CA ALA A 12 12.62 15.97 -12.84
C ALA A 12 12.42 14.79 -13.81
N ASN A 13 12.88 14.92 -15.05
CA ASN A 13 12.90 13.84 -16.03
C ASN A 13 13.80 12.69 -15.56
N GLU A 14 14.99 12.93 -15.03
CA GLU A 14 15.86 11.85 -14.53
C GLU A 14 15.27 11.12 -13.31
N VAL A 15 14.60 11.85 -12.41
CA VAL A 15 14.01 11.28 -11.18
C VAL A 15 12.69 10.56 -11.46
N VAL A 16 11.91 11.03 -12.44
CA VAL A 16 10.63 10.42 -12.86
C VAL A 16 10.82 9.43 -14.03
N GLY A 17 12.03 9.34 -14.58
CA GLY A 17 12.40 8.51 -15.73
C GLY A 17 11.82 9.05 -17.04
N GLY A 18 12.48 10.04 -17.65
CA GLY A 18 11.92 11.04 -18.56
C GLY A 18 11.01 10.62 -19.72
N GLU A 19 11.28 11.01 -20.98
CA GLU A 19 10.50 10.50 -22.14
C GLU A 19 10.60 8.97 -22.30
N ALA A 20 11.50 8.34 -21.53
CA ALA A 20 11.58 6.92 -21.23
C ALA A 20 10.74 6.53 -19.99
N GLY A 21 9.58 7.16 -19.79
CA GLY A 21 8.61 6.75 -18.77
C GLY A 21 8.45 5.26 -18.88
N ILE A 22 8.79 4.52 -17.81
CA ILE A 22 8.86 3.06 -17.81
C ILE A 22 7.59 2.54 -18.48
N LYS A 23 7.70 2.18 -19.77
CA LYS A 23 6.56 1.72 -20.55
C LYS A 23 6.38 0.29 -20.12
N LEU A 24 5.62 0.12 -19.06
CA LEU A 24 5.21 -1.19 -18.57
C LEU A 24 4.58 -1.94 -19.73
N SER A 25 5.05 -3.16 -19.97
CA SER A 25 4.40 -4.06 -20.90
C SER A 25 2.97 -4.34 -20.42
N ASP A 26 2.11 -4.81 -21.33
CA ASP A 26 0.75 -5.13 -20.93
C ASP A 26 0.71 -6.32 -19.95
N GLU A 27 1.70 -7.21 -20.01
CA GLU A 27 1.92 -8.26 -19.02
C GLU A 27 2.33 -7.69 -17.66
N GLN A 28 3.25 -6.70 -17.62
CA GLN A 28 3.64 -6.04 -16.37
C GLN A 28 2.47 -5.28 -15.72
N LYS A 29 1.64 -4.61 -16.52
CA LYS A 29 0.42 -3.95 -16.02
C LYS A 29 -0.57 -4.96 -15.45
N ALA A 30 -0.82 -6.06 -16.17
CA ALA A 30 -1.71 -7.12 -15.70
C ALA A 30 -1.22 -7.74 -14.39
N ALA A 31 0.09 -8.01 -14.28
CA ALA A 31 0.70 -8.53 -13.06
C ALA A 31 0.60 -7.54 -11.90
N ILE A 32 0.82 -6.24 -12.14
CA ILE A 32 0.65 -5.18 -11.13
C ILE A 32 -0.80 -5.14 -10.62
N ASP A 33 -1.77 -5.21 -11.52
CA ASP A 33 -3.19 -5.18 -11.15
C ASP A 33 -3.61 -6.43 -10.38
N GLU A 34 -3.09 -7.60 -10.75
CA GLU A 34 -3.32 -8.85 -10.01
C GLU A 34 -2.74 -8.79 -8.59
N VAL A 35 -1.50 -8.29 -8.44
CA VAL A 35 -0.89 -8.08 -7.13
C VAL A 35 -1.73 -7.11 -6.30
N ARG A 36 -2.15 -5.98 -6.87
CA ARG A 36 -2.99 -5.00 -6.16
C ARG A 36 -4.28 -5.64 -5.65
N LYS A 37 -5.04 -6.31 -6.52
CA LYS A 37 -6.28 -6.99 -6.16
C LYS A 37 -6.07 -8.04 -5.06
N THR A 38 -4.98 -8.81 -5.15
CA THR A 38 -4.65 -9.84 -4.17
C THR A 38 -4.38 -9.23 -2.80
N TYR A 39 -3.60 -8.16 -2.72
CA TYR A 39 -3.29 -7.51 -1.45
C TYR A 39 -4.47 -6.72 -0.88
N GLU A 40 -5.32 -6.14 -1.73
CA GLU A 40 -6.58 -5.53 -1.31
C GLU A 40 -7.54 -6.58 -0.74
N ALA A 41 -7.66 -7.76 -1.36
CA ALA A 41 -8.47 -8.85 -0.83
C ALA A 41 -7.95 -9.35 0.52
N LYS A 42 -6.63 -9.55 0.66
CA LYS A 42 -5.99 -9.90 1.93
C LYS A 42 -6.26 -8.85 3.01
N TRP A 43 -6.18 -7.57 2.65
CA TRP A 43 -6.48 -6.48 3.58
C TRP A 43 -7.94 -6.49 4.02
N ALA A 44 -8.88 -6.64 3.08
CA ALA A 44 -10.31 -6.69 3.38
C ALA A 44 -10.66 -7.86 4.32
N GLU A 45 -10.07 -9.03 4.10
CA GLU A 45 -10.25 -10.19 4.98
C GLU A 45 -9.79 -9.90 6.41
N GLN A 46 -8.58 -9.33 6.56
CA GLN A 46 -8.04 -8.95 7.87
C GLN A 46 -8.86 -7.85 8.55
N GLU A 47 -9.32 -6.86 7.78
CA GLU A 47 -10.19 -5.80 8.27
C GLU A 47 -11.51 -6.36 8.80
N ILE A 48 -12.14 -7.30 8.10
CA ILE A 48 -13.38 -7.95 8.54
C ILE A 48 -13.14 -8.73 9.83
N ALA A 49 -12.06 -9.52 9.90
CA ALA A 49 -11.74 -10.30 11.09
C ALA A 49 -11.53 -9.43 12.33
N LEU A 50 -10.77 -8.34 12.19
CA LEU A 50 -10.50 -7.38 13.26
C LEU A 50 -11.76 -6.59 13.68
N LYS A 51 -12.62 -6.22 12.73
CA LYS A 51 -13.92 -5.58 13.05
C LYS A 51 -14.84 -6.54 13.81
N ALA A 52 -14.88 -7.81 13.44
CA ALA A 52 -15.65 -8.83 14.15
C ALA A 52 -15.15 -9.03 15.59
N GLU A 53 -13.86 -8.84 15.85
CA GLU A 53 -13.30 -8.84 17.21
C GLU A 53 -13.82 -7.66 18.05
N LEU A 54 -13.90 -6.46 17.45
CA LEU A 54 -14.49 -5.29 18.11
C LEU A 54 -15.98 -5.46 18.40
N GLU A 55 -16.73 -6.05 17.47
CA GLU A 55 -18.16 -6.34 17.70
C GLU A 55 -18.37 -7.31 18.86
N LYS A 56 -17.49 -8.32 19.02
CA LYS A 56 -17.53 -9.22 20.19
C LYS A 56 -17.20 -8.48 21.48
N ALA A 57 -16.29 -7.51 21.43
CA ALA A 57 -15.93 -6.68 22.58
C ALA A 57 -17.01 -5.62 22.93
N ALA A 58 -17.97 -5.35 22.04
CA ALA A 58 -19.02 -4.35 22.26
C ALA A 58 -19.96 -4.67 23.44
N GLY A 59 -20.00 -5.93 23.90
CA GLY A 59 -20.73 -6.34 25.11
C GLY A 59 -19.93 -6.19 26.41
N ALA A 60 -18.67 -5.76 26.35
CA ALA A 60 -17.81 -5.56 27.50
C ALA A 60 -18.08 -4.21 28.20
N ASP A 61 -17.47 -4.01 29.37
CA ASP A 61 -17.50 -2.70 30.02
C ASP A 61 -16.79 -1.62 29.15
N PRO A 62 -17.07 -0.32 29.39
CA PRO A 62 -16.54 0.76 28.56
C PRO A 62 -15.00 0.84 28.53
N GLN A 63 -14.32 0.37 29.58
CA GLN A 63 -12.87 0.42 29.67
C GLN A 63 -12.24 -0.71 28.86
N ALA A 64 -12.78 -1.93 28.98
CA ALA A 64 -12.40 -3.07 28.17
C ALA A 64 -12.65 -2.84 26.67
N LEU A 65 -13.75 -2.16 26.32
CA LEU A 65 -14.04 -1.79 24.94
C LEU A 65 -13.01 -0.79 24.38
N ALA A 66 -12.62 0.22 25.17
CA ALA A 66 -11.61 1.20 24.76
C ALA A 66 -10.23 0.54 24.54
N GLU A 67 -9.85 -0.40 25.41
CA GLU A 67 -8.62 -1.17 25.26
C GLU A 67 -8.65 -2.07 24.02
N ALA A 68 -9.76 -2.76 23.77
CA ALA A 68 -9.96 -3.57 22.56
C ALA A 68 -9.87 -2.72 21.29
N GLN A 69 -10.49 -1.54 21.28
CA GLN A 69 -10.39 -0.57 20.17
C GLN A 69 -8.95 -0.15 19.91
N ALA A 70 -8.20 0.22 20.95
CA ALA A 70 -6.81 0.63 20.82
C ALA A 70 -5.93 -0.51 20.29
N GLN A 71 -6.12 -1.74 20.80
CA GLN A 71 -5.37 -2.91 20.36
C GLN A 71 -5.68 -3.27 18.91
N VAL A 72 -6.96 -3.34 18.53
CA VAL A 72 -7.37 -3.64 17.16
C VAL A 72 -6.87 -2.57 16.20
N GLN A 73 -6.93 -1.29 16.56
CA GLN A 73 -6.40 -0.22 15.71
C GLN A 73 -4.88 -0.34 15.51
N ALA A 74 -4.14 -0.67 16.57
CA ALA A 74 -2.70 -0.88 16.48
C ALA A 74 -2.36 -2.08 15.58
N GLN A 75 -3.10 -3.19 15.72
CA GLN A 75 -2.94 -4.37 14.86
C GLN A 75 -3.29 -4.05 13.41
N MET A 76 -4.38 -3.32 13.18
CA MET A 76 -4.84 -2.90 11.86
C MET A 76 -3.77 -2.07 11.15
N ASN A 77 -3.17 -1.09 11.83
CA ASN A 77 -2.07 -0.30 11.28
C ASN A 77 -0.86 -1.17 10.93
N LYS A 78 -0.44 -2.04 11.85
CA LYS A 78 0.72 -2.93 11.63
C LYS A 78 0.51 -3.86 10.43
N VAL A 79 -0.64 -4.52 10.35
CA VAL A 79 -0.96 -5.44 9.26
C VAL A 79 -1.04 -4.68 7.92
N ARG A 80 -1.64 -3.49 7.92
CA ARG A 80 -1.69 -2.64 6.73
C ARG A 80 -0.30 -2.30 6.22
N ASP A 81 0.57 -1.83 7.11
CA ASP A 81 1.93 -1.42 6.76
C ASP A 81 2.72 -2.61 6.21
N GLN A 82 2.60 -3.78 6.84
CA GLN A 82 3.27 -5.01 6.37
C GLN A 82 2.76 -5.45 4.99
N LEU A 83 1.44 -5.52 4.80
CA LEU A 83 0.85 -5.92 3.52
C LEU A 83 1.20 -4.93 2.40
N PHE A 84 1.19 -3.63 2.68
CA PHE A 84 1.46 -2.63 1.66
C PHE A 84 2.95 -2.51 1.36
N ALA A 85 3.83 -2.69 2.35
CA ALA A 85 5.26 -2.80 2.10
C ALA A 85 5.60 -4.01 1.22
N GLU A 86 4.98 -5.17 1.48
CA GLU A 86 5.19 -6.37 0.66
C GLU A 86 4.62 -6.20 -0.75
N ARG A 87 3.42 -5.60 -0.87
CA ARG A 87 2.83 -5.22 -2.17
C ARG A 87 3.80 -4.34 -2.94
N ASP A 88 4.27 -3.26 -2.32
CA ASP A 88 5.12 -2.27 -3.00
C ASP A 88 6.46 -2.89 -3.43
N ALA A 89 7.06 -3.75 -2.61
CA ALA A 89 8.25 -4.52 -3.00
C ALA A 89 7.99 -5.42 -4.22
N LYS A 90 6.81 -6.07 -4.30
CA LYS A 90 6.43 -6.87 -5.47
C LYS A 90 6.17 -6.00 -6.71
N LEU A 91 5.56 -4.84 -6.54
CA LEU A 91 5.32 -3.90 -7.63
C LEU A 91 6.64 -3.38 -8.22
N GLU A 92 7.61 -3.02 -7.36
CA GLU A 92 8.95 -2.60 -7.80
C GLU A 92 9.70 -3.73 -8.50
N ALA A 93 9.57 -4.97 -8.01
CA ALA A 93 10.16 -6.14 -8.69
C ALA A 93 9.58 -6.34 -10.09
N ILE A 94 8.26 -6.17 -10.28
CA ILE A 94 7.60 -6.28 -11.59
C ILE A 94 8.05 -5.14 -12.52
N ARG A 95 8.19 -3.93 -12.00
CA ARG A 95 8.65 -2.75 -12.76
C ARG A 95 10.11 -2.84 -13.20
N SER A 96 10.92 -3.61 -12.46
CA SER A 96 12.35 -3.80 -12.71
C SER A 96 12.67 -5.06 -13.52
N GLN A 97 11.66 -5.86 -13.87
CA GLN A 97 11.77 -6.95 -14.85
C GLN A 97 11.81 -6.40 -16.28
#